data_AF-A0AA50RU80-F1
#
_entry.id   AF-A0AA50RU80-F1
#
_cell.length_a   1.000
_cell.length_b   1.000
_cell.length_c   1.000
_cell.angle_alpha   90.00
_cell.angle_beta   90.00
_cell.angle_gamma   90.00
#
_symmetry.space_group_name_H-M   'P 1'
#
loop_
_entity.id
_entity.type
_entity.pdbx_description
1 polymer ?
#
loop_
_entity_poly.entity_id
_entity_poly.type
_entity_poly.pdbx_seq_one_letter_code
_entity_poly.pdbx_strand_id
1 'polypeptide(L)'
;MKNTGALFANDANKERTKAVVGNFHRLGVVNAIVCNYDGRQFPDVIKGFDRVLLDAPCTGTGVIAKDPSVKTGKEQKDIQRCFNLQRQLLLAAIDCCNAKSSTGGYIVYSTCSILPEENEWVVNYALKRRNVKLVPTG
;
A
#
# COMPACT_ATOMS: atom_id res chain seq x y z
N MET A 1 -9.31 -12.18 9.20
CA MET A 1 -8.91 -13.58 8.95
C MET A 1 -9.15 -14.49 10.16
N LYS A 2 -10.14 -14.23 11.04
CA LYS A 2 -10.42 -15.05 12.27
C LYS A 2 -9.15 -15.48 13.05
N ASN A 3 -8.11 -14.62 13.12
CA ASN A 3 -6.80 -14.92 13.70
C ASN A 3 -6.07 -16.17 13.14
N THR A 4 -6.34 -16.55 11.89
CA THR A 4 -5.62 -17.63 11.18
C THR A 4 -4.66 -17.08 10.12
N GLY A 5 -3.64 -17.86 9.76
CA GLY A 5 -2.58 -17.41 8.84
C GLY A 5 -1.64 -16.39 9.50
N ALA A 6 -0.96 -15.58 8.69
CA ALA A 6 -0.06 -14.52 9.16
C ALA A 6 -0.36 -13.19 8.43
N LEU A 7 -0.35 -12.09 9.18
CA LEU A 7 -0.48 -10.73 8.67
C LEU A 7 0.82 -9.97 8.92
N PHE A 8 1.44 -9.42 7.87
CA PHE A 8 2.58 -8.53 8.03
C PHE A 8 2.10 -7.08 7.86
N ALA A 9 2.26 -6.28 8.92
CA ALA A 9 1.89 -4.87 8.95
C ALA A 9 3.15 -4.01 8.98
N ASN A 10 3.48 -3.39 7.84
CA ASN A 10 4.68 -2.57 7.67
C ASN A 10 4.33 -1.09 7.57
N ASP A 11 5.03 -0.23 8.31
CA ASP A 11 5.01 1.22 8.13
C ASP A 11 6.45 1.76 8.20
N ALA A 12 6.83 2.70 7.34
CA ALA A 12 8.15 3.32 7.36
C ALA A 12 8.35 4.25 8.58
N ASN A 13 7.27 4.73 9.20
CA ASN A 13 7.29 5.56 10.39
C ASN A 13 7.23 4.72 11.68
N LYS A 14 8.33 4.75 12.44
CA LYS A 14 8.49 3.99 13.69
C LYS A 14 7.54 4.42 14.82
N GLU A 15 7.01 5.64 14.81
CA GLU A 15 6.03 6.06 15.82
C GLU A 15 4.65 5.48 15.51
N ARG A 16 4.27 5.43 14.22
CA ARG A 16 3.00 4.83 13.79
C ARG A 16 2.95 3.34 14.10
N THR A 17 4.07 2.61 14.00
CA THR A 17 4.10 1.19 14.35
C THR A 17 3.76 0.93 15.83
N LYS A 18 4.12 1.82 16.76
CA LYS A 18 3.71 1.73 18.18
C LYS A 18 2.19 1.79 18.33
N ALA A 19 1.54 2.69 17.60
CA ALA A 19 0.08 2.81 17.61
C ALA A 19 -0.59 1.56 17.02
N VAL A 20 -0.03 0.98 15.96
CA VAL A 20 -0.50 -0.29 15.38
C VAL A 20 -0.41 -1.42 16.40
N VAL A 21 0.72 -1.57 17.08
CA VAL A 21 0.91 -2.59 18.14
C VAL A 21 -0.14 -2.42 19.24
N GLY A 22 -0.34 -1.20 19.75
CA GLY A 22 -1.36 -0.93 20.77
C GLY A 22 -2.78 -1.28 20.31
N ASN A 23 -3.12 -0.95 19.05
CA ASN A 23 -4.41 -1.31 18.47
C ASN A 23 -4.59 -2.82 18.31
N PHE A 24 -3.57 -3.52 17.84
CA PHE A 24 -3.63 -4.98 17.66
C PHE A 24 -3.83 -5.70 19.00
N HIS A 25 -3.10 -5.30 20.04
CA HIS A 25 -3.31 -5.85 21.39
C HIS A 25 -4.72 -5.56 21.92
N ARG A 26 -5.19 -4.31 21.78
CA ARG A 26 -6.54 -3.92 22.23
C ARG A 26 -7.66 -4.68 21.52
N LEU A 27 -7.46 -5.00 20.24
CA LEU A 27 -8.45 -5.67 19.39
C LEU A 27 -8.28 -7.20 19.38
N GLY A 28 -7.30 -7.76 20.12
CA GLY A 28 -7.06 -9.21 20.18
C GLY A 28 -6.55 -9.81 18.87
N VAL A 29 -5.81 -9.05 18.06
CA VAL A 29 -5.14 -9.54 16.85
C VAL A 29 -3.85 -10.24 17.26
N VAL A 30 -3.79 -11.56 17.07
CA VAL A 30 -2.65 -12.38 17.56
C VAL A 30 -1.79 -12.95 16.43
N ASN A 31 -2.26 -12.85 15.19
CA ASN A 31 -1.60 -13.44 14.02
C ASN A 31 -0.87 -12.39 13.17
N ALA A 32 -0.47 -11.26 13.77
CA ALA A 32 0.14 -10.15 13.06
C ALA A 32 1.58 -9.87 13.51
N ILE A 33 2.45 -9.60 12.53
CA ILE A 33 3.85 -9.20 12.71
C ILE A 33 3.95 -7.75 12.27
N VAL A 34 4.36 -6.87 13.19
CA VAL A 34 4.54 -5.44 12.89
C VAL A 34 6.00 -5.17 12.56
N CYS A 35 6.24 -4.58 11.39
CA CYS A 35 7.57 -4.29 10.86
C CYS A 35 7.76 -2.81 10.57
N ASN A 36 9.02 -2.36 10.52
CA ASN A 36 9.39 -1.01 10.15
C ASN A 36 10.49 -1.04 9.07
N TYR A 37 10.06 -1.07 7.81
CA TYR A 37 10.93 -1.04 6.64
C TYR A 37 10.43 -0.05 5.59
N ASP A 38 11.35 0.39 4.73
CA ASP A 38 10.95 1.02 3.47
C ASP A 38 10.24 -0.01 2.59
N GLY A 39 8.98 0.26 2.25
CA GLY A 39 8.16 -0.64 1.44
C GLY A 39 8.77 -0.95 0.07
N ARG A 40 9.66 -0.08 -0.45
CA ARG A 40 10.35 -0.31 -1.73
C ARG A 40 11.38 -1.44 -1.66
N GLN A 41 11.96 -1.66 -0.49
CA GLN A 41 12.98 -2.69 -0.23
C GLN A 41 12.39 -3.96 0.39
N PHE A 42 11.08 -3.96 0.66
CA PHE A 42 10.39 -5.08 1.27
C PHE A 42 10.55 -6.42 0.51
N PRO A 43 10.60 -6.44 -0.84
CA PRO A 43 10.88 -7.68 -1.57
C PRO A 43 12.21 -8.32 -1.16
N ASP A 44 13.23 -7.56 -0.81
CA ASP A 44 14.54 -8.11 -0.43
C ASP A 44 14.53 -8.69 1.00
N VAL A 45 13.54 -8.32 1.81
CA VAL A 45 13.35 -8.80 3.19
C VAL A 45 12.51 -10.08 3.18
N ILE A 46 11.35 -10.05 2.54
CA ILE A 46 10.40 -11.16 2.53
C ILE A 46 9.51 -11.12 1.28
N LYS A 47 9.26 -12.29 0.70
CA LYS A 47 8.36 -12.49 -0.45
C LYS A 47 7.45 -13.68 -0.18
N GLY A 48 6.55 -13.94 -1.13
CA GLY A 48 5.71 -15.14 -1.09
C GLY A 48 4.33 -14.89 -0.49
N PHE A 49 3.92 -13.63 -0.38
CA PHE A 49 2.59 -13.29 0.15
C PHE A 49 1.51 -13.75 -0.80
N ASP A 50 0.49 -14.42 -0.26
CA ASP A 50 -0.68 -14.78 -1.06
C ASP A 50 -1.44 -13.54 -1.53
N ARG A 51 -1.48 -12.49 -0.68
CA ARG A 51 -2.17 -11.23 -0.97
C ARG A 51 -1.40 -10.07 -0.39
N VAL A 52 -1.43 -8.93 -1.09
CA VAL A 52 -0.77 -7.69 -0.66
C VAL A 52 -1.78 -6.54 -0.75
N LEU A 53 -1.91 -5.77 0.33
CA LEU A 53 -2.61 -4.49 0.34
C LEU A 53 -1.55 -3.38 0.40
N LEU A 54 -1.50 -2.55 -0.62
CA LEU A 54 -0.73 -1.33 -0.66
C LEU A 54 -1.67 -0.14 -0.53
N ASP A 55 -1.82 0.35 0.69
CA ASP A 55 -2.37 1.67 0.96
C ASP A 55 -1.25 2.70 0.79
N ALA A 56 -1.22 3.36 -0.37
CA ALA A 56 -0.06 4.12 -0.76
C ALA A 56 -0.11 5.56 -0.20
N PRO A 57 1.04 6.13 0.24
CA PRO A 57 1.09 7.52 0.65
C PRO A 57 0.70 8.41 -0.53
N CYS A 58 -0.34 9.23 -0.31
CA CYS A 58 -0.99 10.04 -1.33
C CYS A 58 -1.01 11.53 -0.94
N THR A 59 -1.32 12.42 -1.88
CA THR A 59 -1.47 13.85 -1.57
C THR A 59 -2.70 14.17 -0.72
N GLY A 60 -3.67 13.26 -0.67
CA GLY A 60 -4.87 13.37 0.16
C GLY A 60 -5.97 14.21 -0.46
N THR A 61 -5.91 14.50 -1.77
CA THR A 61 -6.87 15.39 -2.44
C THR A 61 -8.34 14.94 -2.33
N GLY A 62 -8.59 13.66 -2.05
CA GLY A 62 -9.93 13.14 -1.79
C GLY A 62 -10.45 13.38 -0.36
N VAL A 63 -9.61 13.85 0.57
CA VAL A 63 -9.98 14.09 1.97
C VAL A 63 -10.12 15.56 2.34
N ILE A 64 -10.28 16.46 1.36
CA ILE A 64 -10.43 17.92 1.59
C ILE A 64 -11.57 18.25 2.57
N ALA A 65 -12.65 17.48 2.58
CA ALA A 65 -13.75 17.68 3.53
C ALA A 65 -13.33 17.42 4.99
N LYS A 66 -12.35 16.54 5.22
CA LYS A 66 -11.82 16.20 6.54
C LYS A 66 -10.62 17.08 6.91
N ASP A 67 -9.80 17.42 5.94
CA ASP A 67 -8.64 18.30 6.09
C ASP A 67 -8.62 19.37 4.99
N PRO A 68 -9.22 20.55 5.25
CA PRO A 68 -9.29 21.64 4.28
C PRO A 68 -7.91 22.18 3.86
N SER A 69 -6.86 21.97 4.65
CA SER A 69 -5.51 22.43 4.35
C SER A 69 -4.94 21.79 3.09
N VAL A 70 -5.42 20.59 2.73
CA VAL A 70 -5.00 19.89 1.51
C VAL A 70 -5.31 20.69 0.26
N LYS A 71 -6.40 21.48 0.26
CA LYS A 71 -6.81 22.28 -0.91
C LYS A 71 -5.77 23.34 -1.29
N THR A 72 -5.05 23.90 -0.32
CA THR A 72 -4.12 25.01 -0.53
C THR A 72 -2.66 24.63 -0.30
N GLY A 73 -2.39 23.57 0.45
CA GLY A 73 -1.05 23.17 0.85
C GLY A 73 -0.37 22.13 -0.05
N LYS A 74 -0.97 21.75 -1.18
CA LYS A 74 -0.39 20.76 -2.10
C LYS A 74 -0.03 21.41 -3.42
N GLU A 75 1.23 21.22 -3.80
CA GLU A 75 1.77 21.71 -5.07
C GLU A 75 1.91 20.56 -6.08
N GLN A 76 2.06 20.91 -7.37
CA GLN A 76 2.31 19.93 -8.43
C GLN A 76 3.55 19.06 -8.16
N LYS A 77 4.56 19.65 -7.51
CA LYS A 77 5.76 18.96 -7.03
C LYS A 77 5.44 17.81 -6.08
N ASP A 78 4.47 18.00 -5.18
CA ASP A 78 4.10 16.98 -4.20
C ASP A 78 3.37 15.81 -4.88
N ILE A 79 2.49 16.12 -5.84
CA ILE A 79 1.82 15.11 -6.68
C ILE A 79 2.87 14.29 -7.43
N GLN A 80 3.83 14.94 -8.08
CA GLN A 80 4.89 14.26 -8.82
C GLN A 80 5.77 13.38 -7.93
N ARG A 81 6.07 13.85 -6.71
CA ARG A 81 6.82 13.07 -5.71
C ARG A 81 6.05 11.84 -5.26
N CYS A 82 4.76 12.00 -4.95
CA CYS A 82 3.88 10.89 -4.55
C CYS A 82 3.76 9.87 -5.69
N PHE A 83 3.48 10.31 -6.91
CA PHE A 83 3.43 9.46 -8.11
C PHE A 83 4.70 8.60 -8.28
N ASN A 84 5.88 9.21 -8.16
CA ASN A 84 7.14 8.50 -8.31
C ASN A 84 7.35 7.46 -7.20
N LEU A 85 6.97 7.78 -5.97
CA LEU A 85 7.05 6.86 -4.84
C LEU A 85 6.05 5.71 -4.96
N GLN A 86 4.79 6.02 -5.26
CA GLN A 86 3.69 5.06 -5.44
C GLN A 86 4.02 4.03 -6.52
N ARG A 87 4.62 4.47 -7.65
CA ARG A 87 5.09 3.55 -8.71
C ARG A 87 6.13 2.56 -8.21
N GLN A 88 7.10 3.01 -7.41
CA GLN A 88 8.12 2.13 -6.84
C GLN A 88 7.49 1.15 -5.83
N LEU A 89 6.60 1.64 -4.98
CA LEU A 89 5.90 0.82 -3.99
C LEU A 89 5.00 -0.23 -4.65
N LEU A 90 4.26 0.12 -5.71
CA LEU A 90 3.40 -0.82 -6.39
C LEU A 90 4.20 -1.93 -7.09
N LEU A 91 5.33 -1.59 -7.70
CA LEU A 91 6.23 -2.60 -8.25
C LEU A 91 6.76 -3.54 -7.16
N ALA A 92 7.19 -2.99 -6.02
CA ALA A 92 7.62 -3.80 -4.89
C ALA A 92 6.49 -4.68 -4.34
N ALA A 93 5.27 -4.17 -4.22
CA ALA A 93 4.11 -4.95 -3.78
C ALA A 93 3.80 -6.12 -4.72
N ILE A 94 3.92 -5.91 -6.04
CA ILE A 94 3.78 -6.99 -7.03
C ILE A 94 4.90 -8.02 -6.85
N ASP A 95 6.14 -7.58 -6.67
CA ASP A 95 7.30 -8.47 -6.53
C ASP A 95 7.30 -9.26 -5.20
N CYS A 96 6.57 -8.78 -4.19
CA CYS A 96 6.30 -9.49 -2.93
C CYS A 96 5.23 -10.60 -3.07
N CYS A 97 4.31 -10.45 -4.02
CA CYS A 97 3.12 -11.31 -4.16
C CYS A 97 3.45 -12.61 -4.91
N ASN A 98 2.93 -13.73 -4.39
CA ASN A 98 3.06 -15.03 -5.03
C ASN A 98 1.92 -15.25 -6.04
N ALA A 99 2.22 -15.04 -7.32
CA ALA A 99 1.28 -15.30 -8.42
C ALA A 99 0.81 -16.78 -8.49
N LYS A 100 1.56 -17.72 -7.91
CA LYS A 100 1.25 -19.16 -7.88
C LYS A 100 0.58 -19.60 -6.57
N SER A 101 0.15 -18.66 -5.72
CA SER A 101 -0.59 -19.00 -4.50
C SER A 101 -1.83 -19.82 -4.82
N SER A 102 -2.05 -20.91 -4.05
CA SER A 102 -3.25 -21.73 -4.15
C SER A 102 -4.53 -20.97 -3.80
N THR A 103 -4.41 -19.85 -3.07
CA THR A 103 -5.52 -18.98 -2.69
C THR A 103 -5.67 -17.74 -3.59
N GLY A 104 -4.85 -17.67 -4.65
CA GLY A 104 -4.80 -16.59 -5.64
C GLY A 104 -3.93 -15.41 -5.19
N GLY A 105 -2.99 -15.02 -6.07
CA GLY A 105 -2.10 -13.88 -5.89
C GLY A 105 -2.79 -12.55 -6.21
N TYR A 106 -3.27 -11.84 -5.19
CA TYR A 106 -3.96 -10.54 -5.38
C TYR A 106 -3.18 -9.39 -4.76
N ILE A 107 -3.04 -8.30 -5.54
CA ILE A 107 -2.55 -7.02 -5.03
C ILE A 107 -3.71 -6.02 -5.09
N VAL A 108 -3.98 -5.35 -3.98
CA VAL A 108 -4.88 -4.20 -3.92
C VAL A 108 -4.03 -2.95 -3.75
N TYR A 109 -4.13 -2.03 -4.70
CA TYR A 109 -3.58 -0.69 -4.61
C TYR A 109 -4.70 0.28 -4.29
N SER A 110 -4.55 1.07 -3.23
CA SER A 110 -5.52 2.09 -2.85
C SER A 110 -4.81 3.41 -2.53
N THR A 111 -5.51 4.50 -2.80
CA THR A 111 -5.11 5.83 -2.36
C THR A 111 -6.33 6.58 -1.81
N CYS A 112 -6.02 7.67 -1.13
CA CYS A 112 -6.95 8.69 -0.68
C CYS A 112 -7.07 9.90 -1.64
N SER A 113 -6.54 9.78 -2.86
CA SER A 113 -6.46 10.86 -3.86
C SER A 113 -7.51 10.67 -4.94
N ILE A 114 -8.04 11.77 -5.46
CA ILE A 114 -8.93 11.77 -6.63
C ILE A 114 -8.21 12.06 -7.94
N LEU A 115 -6.90 12.32 -7.88
CA LEU A 115 -6.11 12.70 -9.04
C LEU A 115 -5.71 11.47 -9.87
N PRO A 116 -5.88 11.49 -11.20
CA PRO A 116 -5.48 10.38 -12.07
C PRO A 116 -3.99 10.04 -12.00
N GLU A 117 -3.16 11.05 -11.75
CA GLU A 117 -1.71 10.92 -11.60
C GLU A 117 -1.37 9.92 -10.50
N GLU A 118 -2.10 9.91 -9.39
CA GLU A 118 -1.84 9.03 -8.25
C GLU A 118 -2.59 7.69 -8.34
N ASN A 119 -3.47 7.53 -9.33
CA ASN A 119 -4.34 6.37 -9.49
C ASN A 119 -4.08 5.67 -10.83
N GLU A 120 -4.86 5.98 -11.87
CA GLU A 120 -4.83 5.31 -13.16
C GLU A 120 -3.44 5.33 -13.80
N TRP A 121 -2.68 6.41 -13.62
CA TRP A 121 -1.34 6.53 -14.20
C TRP A 121 -0.34 5.60 -13.52
N VAL A 122 -0.43 5.44 -12.19
CA VAL A 122 0.39 4.50 -11.41
C VAL A 122 0.09 3.06 -11.84
N VAL A 123 -1.19 2.73 -11.97
CA VAL A 123 -1.65 1.39 -12.34
C VAL A 123 -1.25 1.07 -13.79
N ASN A 124 -1.47 1.98 -14.72
CA ASN A 124 -1.03 1.83 -16.13
C ASN A 124 0.49 1.65 -16.23
N TYR A 125 1.25 2.34 -15.38
CA TYR A 125 2.70 2.14 -15.32
C TYR A 125 3.08 0.72 -14.87
N ALA A 126 2.43 0.19 -13.84
CA ALA A 126 2.69 -1.16 -13.34
C ALA A 126 2.33 -2.25 -14.37
N LEU A 127 1.18 -2.11 -15.05
CA LEU A 127 0.73 -3.04 -16.11
C LEU A 127 1.74 -3.17 -17.25
N LYS A 128 2.45 -2.09 -17.59
CA LYS A 128 3.49 -2.10 -18.63
C LYS A 128 4.82 -2.72 -18.18
N ARG A 129 5.05 -2.85 -16.87
CA ARG A 129 6.34 -3.23 -16.28
C ARG A 129 6.36 -4.61 -15.62
N ARG A 130 5.19 -5.17 -15.32
CA ARG A 130 5.02 -6.47 -14.67
C ARG A 130 3.88 -7.24 -15.32
N ASN A 131 3.97 -8.56 -15.28
CA ASN A 131 2.92 -9.43 -15.80
C ASN A 131 1.78 -9.55 -14.77
N VAL A 132 0.94 -8.52 -14.74
CA VAL A 132 -0.24 -8.45 -13.87
C VAL A 132 -1.47 -8.13 -14.72
N LYS A 133 -2.64 -8.54 -14.23
CA LYS A 133 -3.93 -8.30 -14.89
C LYS A 133 -4.85 -7.54 -13.93
N LEU A 134 -5.58 -6.57 -14.47
CA LEU A 134 -6.66 -5.93 -13.72
C LEU A 134 -7.82 -6.91 -13.54
N VAL A 135 -8.26 -7.01 -12.29
CA VAL A 135 -9.45 -7.75 -11.91
C VAL A 135 -10.53 -6.72 -11.60
N PRO A 136 -11.79 -6.90 -12.08
CA PRO A 136 -12.88 -6.02 -11.71
C PRO A 136 -12.97 -5.87 -10.19
N THR A 137 -12.90 -4.63 -9.72
CA THR A 137 -13.27 -4.28 -8.36
C THR A 137 -14.80 -4.31 -8.31
N GLY A 138 -15.35 -4.93 -7.27
CA GLY A 138 -16.80 -5.18 -7.14
C GLY A 138 -17.68 -3.95 -7.27
#